data_AF-A0A3P3DCD5-F1
#
_entry.id   AF-A0A3P3DCD5-F1
#
_cell.length_a   1.000
_cell.length_b   1.000
_cell.length_c   1.000
_cell.angle_alpha   90.00
_cell.angle_beta   90.00
_cell.angle_gamma   90.00
#
_symmetry.space_group_name_H-M   'P 1'
#
loop_
_entity.id
_entity.type
_entity.pdbx_description
1 polymer ?
#
loop_
_entity_poly.entity_id
_entity_poly.type
_entity_poly.pdbx_seq_one_letter_code
_entity_poly.pdbx_strand_id
1 'polypeptide(L)'
;MAAGFDPDGFWQLTPRLFSALMRGARGRIELQIDLQNRLAWQTAALSGAAFVGKLPAFEKVFPEHGGREVQPQTPEHQEGFLRALAAAWGATAIEAA
;
A
#
# COMPACT_ATOMS: atom_id res chain seq x y z
N MET A 1 11.00 4.67 -7.83
CA MET A 1 11.43 3.55 -6.97
C MET A 1 10.20 2.94 -6.31
N ALA A 2 9.81 1.73 -6.70
CA ALA A 2 8.71 1.01 -6.05
C ALA A 2 9.20 0.47 -4.69
N ALA A 3 8.45 0.70 -3.60
CA ALA A 3 8.67 0.10 -2.27
C ALA A 3 10.06 0.28 -1.59
N GLY A 4 10.94 1.14 -2.12
CA GLY A 4 12.33 1.30 -1.65
C GLY A 4 13.30 0.24 -2.18
N PHE A 5 12.98 -0.38 -3.32
CA PHE A 5 13.82 -1.39 -3.95
C PHE A 5 15.00 -0.78 -4.69
N ASP A 6 16.18 -1.40 -4.55
CA ASP A 6 17.30 -1.21 -5.46
C ASP A 6 16.99 -1.93 -6.79
N PRO A 7 16.88 -1.21 -7.92
CA PRO A 7 16.56 -1.81 -9.21
C PRO A 7 17.64 -2.79 -9.67
N ASP A 8 18.91 -2.55 -9.34
CA ASP A 8 20.03 -3.38 -9.80
C ASP A 8 20.09 -4.72 -9.05
N GLY A 9 19.70 -4.72 -7.77
CA GLY A 9 19.62 -5.92 -6.93
C GLY A 9 18.44 -6.85 -7.23
N PHE A 10 17.44 -6.44 -8.01
CA PHE A 10 16.22 -7.24 -8.26
C PHE A 10 16.52 -8.63 -8.82
N TRP A 11 17.41 -8.71 -9.81
CA TRP A 11 17.74 -9.96 -10.50
C TRP A 11 18.48 -10.96 -9.61
N GLN A 12 18.96 -10.53 -8.44
CA GLN A 12 19.68 -11.38 -7.49
C GLN A 12 18.74 -12.00 -6.44
N LEU A 13 17.46 -11.66 -6.44
CA LEU A 13 16.52 -12.11 -5.42
C LEU A 13 15.87 -13.44 -5.76
N THR A 14 15.76 -14.29 -4.74
CA THR A 14 14.87 -15.44 -4.81
C THR A 14 13.41 -14.99 -4.62
N PRO A 15 12.42 -15.71 -5.18
CA PRO A 15 11.00 -15.40 -4.98
C PRO A 15 10.62 -15.27 -3.51
N ARG A 16 11.15 -16.15 -2.65
CA ARG A 16 10.93 -16.10 -1.19
C ARG A 16 11.45 -14.81 -0.56
N LEU A 17 12.62 -14.35 -0.98
CA LEU A 17 13.23 -13.11 -0.49
C LEU A 17 12.43 -11.89 -0.97
N PHE A 18 12.04 -11.88 -2.25
CA PHE A 18 11.17 -10.83 -2.80
C PHE A 18 9.85 -10.71 -2.00
N SER A 19 9.17 -11.83 -1.73
CA SER A 19 7.92 -11.82 -0.94
C SER A 19 8.14 -11.31 0.49
N ALA A 20 9.25 -11.67 1.13
CA ALA A 20 9.58 -11.19 2.46
C ALA A 20 9.81 -9.66 2.47
N LEU A 21 10.54 -9.13 1.49
CA LEU A 21 10.78 -7.70 1.34
C LEU A 21 9.48 -6.92 1.09
N MET A 22 8.61 -7.41 0.21
CA MET A 22 7.32 -6.78 -0.06
C MET A 22 6.41 -6.78 1.17
N ARG A 23 6.41 -7.85 1.96
CA ARG A 23 5.68 -7.90 3.24
C ARG A 23 6.23 -6.88 4.25
N GLY A 24 7.55 -6.76 4.35
CA GLY A 24 8.18 -5.76 5.21
C GLY A 24 7.89 -4.33 4.75
N ALA A 25 7.92 -4.07 3.44
CA ALA A 25 7.57 -2.77 2.87
C ALA A 25 6.12 -2.39 3.15
N ARG A 26 5.19 -3.35 3.02
CA ARG A 26 3.79 -3.16 3.40
C ARG A 26 3.66 -2.75 4.87
N GLY A 27 4.26 -3.50 5.79
CA GLY A 27 4.17 -3.20 7.22
C GLY A 27 4.74 -1.82 7.59
N ARG A 28 5.81 -1.39 6.90
CA ARG A 28 6.36 -0.04 7.06
C ARG A 28 5.38 1.05 6.63
N ILE A 29 4.69 0.85 5.50
CA ILE A 29 3.69 1.80 4.99
C ILE A 29 2.50 1.88 5.94
N GLU A 30 2.00 0.74 6.41
CA GLU A 30 0.92 0.67 7.41
C GLU A 30 1.29 1.45 8.68
N LEU A 31 2.48 1.20 9.25
CA LEU A 31 2.97 1.94 10.41
C LEU A 31 3.09 3.44 10.15
N GLN A 32 3.60 3.84 8.98
CA GLN A 32 3.74 5.26 8.65
C GLN A 32 2.38 5.95 8.55
N ILE A 33 1.39 5.31 7.94
CA ILE A 33 0.01 5.81 7.86
C ILE A 33 -0.55 6.00 9.26
N ASP A 34 -0.40 5.01 10.14
CA ASP A 34 -0.88 5.10 11.52
C ASP A 34 -0.26 6.26 12.29
N LEU A 35 1.06 6.43 12.18
CA LEU A 35 1.77 7.54 12.81
C LEU A 35 1.31 8.90 12.27
N GLN A 36 1.13 9.02 10.96
CA GLN A 36 0.66 10.25 10.33
C GLN A 36 -0.78 10.59 10.73
N ASN A 37 -1.67 9.59 10.76
CA ASN A 37 -3.05 9.76 11.19
C ASN A 37 -3.13 10.24 12.65
N ARG A 38 -2.35 9.60 13.55
CA ARG A 38 -2.28 10.00 14.96
C ARG A 38 -1.75 11.42 15.12
N LEU A 39 -0.69 11.78 14.39
CA LEU A 39 -0.12 13.12 14.43
C LEU A 39 -1.11 14.17 13.92
N ALA A 40 -1.82 13.89 12.83
CA ALA A 40 -2.83 14.79 12.28
C ALA A 40 -3.97 15.04 13.29
N TRP A 41 -4.46 13.97 13.93
CA TRP A 41 -5.51 14.08 14.95
C TRP A 41 -5.04 14.85 16.19
N GLN A 42 -3.85 14.56 16.69
CA GLN A 42 -3.25 15.26 17.84
C GLN A 42 -3.02 16.74 17.54
N THR A 43 -2.53 17.04 16.34
CA THR A 43 -2.35 18.42 15.88
C THR A 43 -3.68 19.15 15.87
N ALA A 44 -4.75 18.55 15.33
CA ALA A 44 -6.08 19.14 15.32
C ALA A 44 -6.66 19.33 16.73
N ALA A 45 -6.42 18.38 17.64
CA ALA A 45 -6.82 18.49 19.04
C ALA A 45 -6.16 19.68 19.74
N LEU A 46 -4.89 19.94 19.46
CA LEU A 46 -4.11 21.01 20.07
C LEU A 46 -4.29 22.38 19.39
N SER A 47 -4.57 22.41 18.08
CA SER A 47 -4.51 23.64 17.27
C SER A 47 -5.79 24.47 17.21
N GLY A 48 -6.90 24.03 17.81
CA GLY A 48 -8.13 24.85 17.83
C GLY A 48 -9.43 24.09 17.59
N ALA A 49 -9.40 22.92 16.95
CA ALA A 49 -10.64 22.19 16.66
C ALA A 49 -11.35 21.70 17.95
N ALA A 50 -10.58 21.46 19.02
CA ALA A 50 -11.12 21.21 20.37
C ALA A 50 -11.55 22.47 21.13
N PHE A 51 -11.10 23.66 20.71
CA PHE A 51 -11.42 24.94 21.35
C PHE A 51 -12.71 25.57 20.79
N VAL A 52 -13.10 25.25 19.55
CA VAL A 52 -14.35 25.71 18.90
C VAL A 52 -15.51 24.71 19.08
N GLY A 53 -15.23 23.46 19.44
CA GLY A 53 -16.24 22.41 19.65
C GLY A 53 -15.64 21.09 20.13
N LYS A 54 -16.42 20.01 20.11
CA LYS A 54 -15.91 18.65 20.40
C LYS A 54 -15.26 18.05 19.16
N LEU A 55 -13.97 17.72 19.27
CA LEU A 55 -13.27 16.94 18.26
C LEU A 55 -13.92 15.54 18.14
N PRO A 56 -14.19 15.04 16.91
CA PRO A 56 -14.66 13.68 16.74
C PRO A 56 -13.62 12.66 17.22
N ALA A 57 -14.10 11.51 17.70
CA ALA A 57 -13.25 10.39 18.08
C ALA A 57 -12.31 9.99 16.93
N PHE A 58 -11.07 9.61 17.27
CA PHE A 58 -10.04 9.25 16.30
C PHE A 58 -10.54 8.18 15.33
N GLU A 59 -11.18 7.14 15.86
CA GLU A 59 -11.69 5.97 15.14
C GLU A 59 -12.80 6.32 14.15
N LYS A 60 -13.48 7.46 14.35
CA LYS A 60 -14.52 7.95 13.44
C LYS A 60 -13.92 8.66 12.22
N VAL A 61 -12.75 9.28 12.38
CA VAL A 61 -12.04 10.02 11.31
C VAL A 61 -11.06 9.12 10.58
N PHE A 62 -10.37 8.27 11.35
CA PHE A 62 -9.40 7.29 10.91
C PHE A 62 -9.84 5.91 11.41
N PRO A 63 -10.85 5.29 10.79
CA PRO A 63 -11.19 3.91 11.12
C PRO A 63 -9.95 3.02 10.95
N GLU A 64 -9.75 2.02 11.81
CA GLU A 64 -8.69 1.01 11.65
C GLU A 64 -8.71 0.33 10.26
N HIS A 65 -9.85 0.42 9.56
CA HIS A 65 -10.09 -0.10 8.21
C HIS A 65 -10.53 1.01 7.21
N GLY A 66 -10.10 2.25 7.46
CA GLY A 66 -10.76 3.49 7.05
C GLY A 66 -10.51 4.05 5.66
N GLY A 67 -10.69 3.28 4.60
CA GLY A 67 -10.73 3.84 3.24
C GLY A 67 -10.80 2.81 2.13
N ARG A 68 -11.95 2.12 2.00
CA ARG A 68 -12.07 0.81 1.33
C ARG A 68 -11.10 -0.18 1.98
N GLU A 69 -11.60 -1.35 2.36
CA GLU A 69 -10.70 -2.49 2.44
C GLU A 69 -10.10 -2.61 1.04
N VAL A 70 -8.89 -2.09 0.83
CA VAL A 70 -8.16 -2.30 -0.41
C VAL A 70 -7.79 -3.76 -0.34
N GLN A 71 -8.73 -4.59 -0.78
CA GLN A 71 -8.52 -6.02 -0.82
C GLN A 71 -7.22 -6.23 -1.59
N PRO A 72 -6.37 -7.15 -1.11
CA PRO A 72 -5.22 -7.59 -1.90
C PRO A 72 -5.69 -7.83 -3.32
N GLN A 73 -4.88 -7.42 -4.32
CA GLN A 73 -5.20 -7.75 -5.70
C GLN A 73 -5.45 -9.25 -5.79
N THR A 74 -6.63 -9.62 -6.28
CA THR A 74 -6.96 -11.03 -6.50
C THR A 74 -6.02 -11.59 -7.58
N PRO A 75 -5.83 -12.91 -7.65
CA PRO A 75 -5.04 -13.52 -8.72
C PRO A 75 -5.47 -13.06 -10.11
N GLU A 76 -6.77 -12.84 -10.33
CA GLU A 76 -7.34 -12.37 -11.59
C GLU A 76 -6.94 -10.92 -11.89
N HIS A 77 -6.92 -10.05 -10.87
CA HIS A 77 -6.42 -8.67 -11.03
C HIS A 77 -4.93 -8.66 -11.38
N GLN A 78 -4.14 -9.56 -10.77
CA GLN A 78 -2.72 -9.68 -11.07
C GLN A 78 -2.50 -10.22 -12.48
N GLU A 79 -3.24 -11.25 -12.89
CA GLU A 79 -3.17 -11.81 -14.23
C GLU A 79 -3.55 -10.77 -15.29
N GLY A 80 -4.65 -10.03 -15.09
CA GLY A 80 -5.06 -8.96 -16.00
C GLY A 80 -3.99 -7.88 -16.15
N PHE A 81 -3.37 -7.47 -15.03
CA PHE A 81 -2.26 -6.52 -15.05
C PHE A 81 -1.03 -7.07 -15.78
N LEU A 82 -0.66 -8.32 -15.52
CA LEU A 82 0.48 -8.97 -16.18
C LEU A 82 0.24 -9.16 -17.69
N ARG A 83 -0.98 -9.49 -18.11
CA ARG A 83 -1.35 -9.57 -19.53
C ARG A 83 -1.26 -8.20 -20.21
N ALA A 84 -1.74 -7.14 -19.55
CA ALA A 84 -1.62 -5.78 -20.06
C ALA A 84 -0.14 -5.34 -20.19
N LEU A 85 0.68 -5.68 -19.20
CA LEU A 85 2.12 -5.44 -19.22
C LEU A 85 2.81 -6.19 -20.37
N ALA A 86 2.47 -7.48 -20.55
CA ALA A 86 3.01 -8.32 -21.62
C ALA A 86 2.66 -7.76 -23.01
N ALA A 87 1.40 -7.33 -23.21
CA ALA A 87 0.98 -6.70 -24.45
C ALA A 87 1.73 -5.38 -24.73
N ALA A 88 1.91 -4.53 -23.70
CA ALA A 88 2.68 -3.30 -23.83
C ALA A 88 4.16 -3.54 -24.15
N TRP A 89 4.73 -4.67 -23.73
CA TRP A 89 6.10 -5.08 -24.03
C TRP A 89 6.25 -5.80 -25.38
N GLY A 90 5.17 -5.93 -26.15
CA GLY A 90 5.19 -6.58 -27.45
C GLY A 90 5.23 -8.11 -27.41
N ALA A 91 4.88 -8.73 -26.28
CA ALA A 91 4.74 -10.17 -26.22
C ALA A 91 3.56 -10.62 -27.09
N THR A 92 3.85 -11.42 -28.13
CA THR A 92 2.82 -12.15 -28.86
C THR A 92 2.30 -13.27 -27.98
N ALA A 93 0.98 -13.46 -27.94
CA ALA A 93 0.34 -14.43 -27.05
C ALA A 93 1.00 -15.81 -27.18
N ILE A 94 1.53 -16.34 -26.08
CA ILE A 94 1.92 -17.74 -25.99
C ILE A 94 0.62 -18.49 -25.72
N GLU A 95 0.14 -19.26 -26.70
CA GLU A 95 -1.02 -20.14 -26.55
C GLU A 95 -0.81 -21.06 -25.34
N ALA A 96 -1.84 -21.15 -24.50
CA ALA A 96 -1.85 -22.06 -23.36
C ALA A 96 -1.84 -23.51 -23.90
N ALA A 97 -0.79 -24.26 -23.57
CA ALA A 97 -0.72 -25.71 -23.74
C ALA A 97 -1.39 -26.43 -22.56
#